data_AF-A0AA37LFK2-F1
#
_entry.id   AF-A0AA37LFK2-F1
#
_cell.length_a   1.000
_cell.length_b   1.000
_cell.length_c   1.000
_cell.angle_alpha   90.00
_cell.angle_beta   90.00
_cell.angle_gamma   90.00
#
_symmetry.space_group_name_H-M   'P 1'
#
loop_
_entity.id
_entity.type
_entity.pdbx_description
1 polymer ?
#
loop_
_entity_poly.entity_id
_entity_poly.type
_entity_poly.pdbx_seq_one_letter_code
_entity_poly.pdbx_strand_id
1 'polypeptide(L)'
;MSAPGPNPSRQEAPHPHEVFLDPKGQFVLVPDLGADLVRVFAVDGVNLAAVDSLTAAPGSGPRHIEFLVTPEGKTYLYLISELANTITAYDVTYRENKTLGFNEVYSGSTYGEGATAPVGASGAEIWVSPDGKFLTVSSRNDSAFSISNPDTNGEGAQVPSDSLNSFSINAQTGALTLLQKFPAGGRIPRQFSVNKAGDLVAVGLQSDSRVVIISRDAASGKLGDIIASANVEGEVTAVIFDE
;
A
#
# COMPACT_ATOMS: atom_id res chain seq x y z
N MET A 1 -0.10 -8.99 -21.93
CA MET A 1 -1.01 -7.91 -22.32
C MET A 1 -1.36 -8.10 -23.79
N SER A 2 -2.63 -8.21 -24.15
CA SER A 2 -3.09 -8.30 -25.55
C SER A 2 -3.47 -6.93 -26.14
N ALA A 3 -3.72 -5.93 -25.30
CA ALA A 3 -3.96 -4.52 -25.67
C ALA A 3 -3.65 -3.57 -24.49
N PRO A 4 -3.31 -2.28 -24.75
CA PRO A 4 -3.16 -1.25 -23.71
C PRO A 4 -4.36 -1.12 -22.77
N GLY A 5 -4.12 -0.67 -21.53
CA GLY A 5 -5.18 -0.40 -20.56
C GLY A 5 -6.00 0.86 -20.90
N PRO A 6 -7.13 1.08 -20.23
CA PRO A 6 -8.09 2.13 -20.60
C PRO A 6 -7.61 3.56 -20.34
N ASN A 7 -6.50 3.78 -19.61
CA ASN A 7 -5.88 5.10 -19.46
C ASN A 7 -4.66 5.24 -20.40
N PRO A 8 -4.79 5.88 -21.58
CA PRO A 8 -3.73 5.90 -22.58
C PRO A 8 -2.46 6.65 -22.14
N SER A 9 -2.56 7.50 -21.12
CA SER A 9 -1.42 8.28 -20.61
C SER A 9 -0.63 7.55 -19.52
N ARG A 10 -1.19 6.48 -18.95
CA ARG A 10 -0.63 5.74 -17.81
C ARG A 10 -0.58 4.23 -18.01
N GLN A 11 -1.22 3.71 -19.05
CA GLN A 11 -1.42 2.28 -19.32
C GLN A 11 -1.20 1.93 -20.80
N GLU A 12 -0.32 2.68 -21.46
CA GLU A 12 0.11 2.48 -22.84
C GLU A 12 0.92 1.19 -23.04
N ALA A 13 1.54 0.69 -21.98
CA ALA A 13 2.37 -0.49 -21.94
C ALA A 13 2.33 -1.14 -20.55
N PRO A 14 2.83 -2.38 -20.37
CA PRO A 14 3.07 -2.95 -19.05
C PRO A 14 3.98 -2.08 -18.17
N HIS A 15 3.57 -1.84 -16.92
CA HIS A 15 4.30 -1.10 -15.90
C HIS A 15 4.33 -1.90 -14.58
N PRO A 16 5.15 -2.96 -14.47
CA PRO A 16 5.37 -3.68 -13.21
C PRO A 16 5.83 -2.73 -12.11
N HIS A 17 5.20 -2.81 -10.94
CA HIS A 17 5.40 -1.82 -9.89
C HIS A 17 5.90 -2.41 -8.55
N GLU A 18 5.85 -3.73 -8.39
CA GLU A 18 6.38 -4.45 -7.23
C GLU A 18 6.73 -5.90 -7.60
N VAL A 19 7.60 -6.54 -6.83
CA VAL A 19 7.79 -7.99 -6.83
C VAL A 19 7.64 -8.49 -5.39
N PHE A 20 6.65 -9.35 -5.14
CA PHE A 20 6.31 -9.83 -3.80
C PHE A 20 6.30 -11.36 -3.76
N LEU A 21 6.91 -11.95 -2.73
CA LEU A 21 6.90 -13.40 -2.50
C LEU A 21 5.71 -13.75 -1.59
N ASP A 22 4.90 -14.73 -1.98
CA ASP A 22 3.76 -15.14 -1.15
C ASP A 22 4.21 -15.73 0.21
N PRO A 23 3.32 -15.79 1.22
CA PRO A 23 3.67 -16.29 2.56
C PRO A 23 4.22 -17.72 2.61
N LYS A 24 3.95 -18.56 1.59
CA LYS A 24 4.48 -19.94 1.52
C LYS A 24 5.75 -20.06 0.68
N GLY A 25 6.20 -18.98 0.03
CA GLY A 25 7.36 -18.98 -0.86
C GLY A 25 7.17 -19.81 -2.14
N GLN A 26 5.93 -20.10 -2.51
CA GLN A 26 5.54 -20.91 -3.66
C GLN A 26 5.28 -20.08 -4.92
N PHE A 27 5.05 -18.78 -4.78
CA PHE A 27 4.66 -17.87 -5.85
C PHE A 27 5.30 -16.49 -5.70
N VAL A 28 5.72 -15.92 -6.82
CA VAL A 28 6.07 -14.51 -6.95
C VAL A 28 4.92 -13.79 -7.65
N LEU A 29 4.48 -12.68 -7.07
CA LEU A 29 3.41 -11.84 -7.57
C LEU A 29 3.97 -10.47 -7.97
N VAL A 30 3.52 -9.96 -9.13
CA VAL A 30 4.02 -8.74 -9.73
C VAL A 30 2.83 -7.89 -10.19
N PRO A 31 2.35 -6.94 -9.38
CA PRO A 31 1.37 -5.95 -9.80
C PRO A 31 1.89 -5.15 -10.99
N ASP A 32 1.05 -5.01 -12.00
CA ASP A 32 1.36 -4.35 -13.25
C ASP A 32 0.29 -3.28 -13.51
N LEU A 33 0.67 -2.04 -13.19
CA LEU A 33 -0.20 -0.86 -13.29
C LEU A 33 -0.72 -0.69 -14.71
N GLY A 34 0.16 -0.89 -15.69
CA GLY A 34 -0.14 -0.67 -17.10
C GLY A 34 -1.08 -1.70 -17.69
N ALA A 35 -1.09 -2.91 -17.13
CA ALA A 35 -1.87 -4.03 -17.66
C ALA A 35 -3.17 -4.35 -16.90
N ASP A 36 -3.42 -3.69 -15.76
CA ASP A 36 -4.50 -4.07 -14.82
C ASP A 36 -4.42 -5.56 -14.41
N LEU A 37 -3.20 -6.04 -14.18
CA LEU A 37 -2.93 -7.42 -13.76
C LEU A 37 -2.08 -7.43 -12.49
N VAL A 38 -2.25 -8.47 -11.68
CA VAL A 38 -1.17 -8.97 -10.81
C VAL A 38 -0.69 -10.28 -11.43
N ARG A 39 0.50 -10.22 -12.02
CA ARG A 39 1.12 -11.37 -12.68
C ARG A 39 1.58 -12.36 -11.62
N VAL A 40 1.37 -13.65 -11.87
CA VAL A 40 1.70 -14.70 -10.90
C VAL A 40 2.67 -15.68 -11.55
N PHE A 41 3.73 -15.98 -10.83
CA PHE A 41 4.74 -16.96 -11.23
C PHE A 41 4.89 -18.01 -10.14
N ALA A 42 4.71 -19.28 -10.48
CA ALA A 42 5.05 -20.38 -9.58
C ALA A 42 6.57 -20.49 -9.45
N VAL A 43 7.05 -20.63 -8.22
CA VAL A 43 8.46 -20.83 -7.89
C VAL A 43 8.82 -22.30 -8.08
N ASP A 44 9.88 -22.56 -8.85
CA ASP A 44 10.43 -23.89 -9.08
C ASP A 44 11.95 -23.86 -8.92
N GLY A 45 12.39 -23.94 -7.65
CA GLY A 45 13.78 -23.73 -7.27
C GLY A 45 14.21 -22.30 -7.57
N VAL A 46 15.14 -22.13 -8.53
CA VAL A 46 15.61 -20.81 -9.00
C VAL A 46 14.81 -20.28 -10.20
N ASN A 47 13.87 -21.08 -10.73
CA ASN A 47 13.08 -20.72 -11.90
C ASN A 47 11.70 -20.19 -11.51
N LEU A 48 11.14 -19.37 -12.40
CA LEU A 48 9.78 -18.84 -12.28
C LEU A 48 8.96 -19.28 -13.50
N ALA A 49 7.84 -19.95 -13.27
CA ALA A 49 6.91 -20.38 -14.31
C ALA A 49 5.64 -19.52 -14.26
N ALA A 50 5.33 -18.80 -15.34
CA ALA A 50 4.12 -18.00 -15.41
C ALA A 50 2.87 -18.90 -15.29
N VAL A 51 1.93 -18.49 -14.45
CA VAL A 51 0.61 -19.12 -14.30
C VAL A 51 -0.48 -18.05 -14.50
N ASP A 52 -1.75 -18.45 -14.35
CA ASP A 52 -2.86 -17.51 -14.47
C ASP A 52 -2.67 -16.30 -13.53
N SER A 53 -2.75 -15.11 -14.13
CA SER A 53 -2.65 -13.85 -13.41
C SER A 53 -3.98 -13.52 -12.73
N LEU A 54 -3.92 -12.70 -11.68
CA LEU A 54 -5.11 -12.01 -11.17
C LEU A 54 -5.40 -10.82 -12.10
N THR A 55 -6.64 -10.71 -12.57
CA THR A 55 -7.13 -9.55 -13.32
C THR A 55 -7.76 -8.55 -12.37
N ALA A 56 -7.22 -7.34 -12.32
CA ALA A 56 -7.79 -6.23 -11.55
C ALA A 56 -8.87 -5.49 -12.35
N ALA A 57 -9.59 -4.57 -11.70
CA ALA A 57 -10.58 -3.75 -12.38
C ALA A 57 -9.92 -2.92 -13.50
N PRO A 58 -10.53 -2.79 -14.70
CA PRO A 58 -9.98 -2.00 -15.78
C PRO A 58 -9.75 -0.54 -15.36
N GLY A 59 -8.55 -0.02 -15.61
CA GLY A 59 -8.13 1.34 -15.26
C GLY A 59 -7.76 1.53 -13.81
N SER A 60 -7.69 0.45 -13.02
CA SER A 60 -7.35 0.53 -11.60
C SER A 60 -5.88 0.85 -11.37
N GLY A 61 -5.00 0.31 -12.20
CA GLY A 61 -3.56 0.44 -12.05
C GLY A 61 -3.01 -0.20 -10.78
N PRO A 62 -2.96 -1.55 -10.70
CA PRO A 62 -2.35 -2.29 -9.59
C PRO A 62 -0.95 -1.78 -9.26
N ARG A 63 -0.67 -1.48 -7.98
CA ARG A 63 0.62 -0.92 -7.56
C ARG A 63 1.38 -1.86 -6.63
N HIS A 64 0.96 -1.95 -5.36
CA HIS A 64 1.60 -2.80 -4.35
C HIS A 64 0.57 -3.77 -3.76
N ILE A 65 1.03 -4.87 -3.18
CA ILE A 65 0.22 -5.87 -2.50
C ILE A 65 0.75 -6.21 -1.12
N GLU A 66 -0.15 -6.66 -0.25
CA GLU A 66 0.21 -7.21 1.06
C GLU A 66 -0.57 -8.49 1.33
N PHE A 67 0.05 -9.43 2.03
CA PHE A 67 -0.60 -10.67 2.44
C PHE A 67 -0.94 -10.65 3.94
N LEU A 68 -2.08 -11.24 4.26
CA LEU A 68 -2.47 -11.57 5.63
C LEU A 68 -2.77 -13.07 5.71
N VAL A 69 -2.07 -13.78 6.59
CA VAL A 69 -2.47 -15.13 7.02
C VAL A 69 -3.11 -15.02 8.39
N THR A 70 -4.41 -15.30 8.50
CA THR A 70 -5.13 -15.22 9.78
C THR A 70 -4.73 -16.38 10.71
N PRO A 71 -4.95 -16.26 12.02
CA PRO A 71 -4.72 -17.36 12.96
C PRO A 71 -5.45 -18.66 12.61
N GLU A 72 -6.60 -18.56 11.93
CA GLU A 72 -7.39 -19.69 11.45
C GLU A 72 -6.85 -20.30 10.13
N GLY A 73 -5.76 -19.77 9.59
CA GLY A 73 -5.09 -20.24 8.39
C GLY A 73 -5.65 -19.70 7.07
N LYS A 74 -6.60 -18.75 7.14
CA LYS A 74 -7.13 -18.09 5.95
C LYS A 74 -6.10 -17.12 5.38
N THR A 75 -5.95 -17.07 4.06
CA THR A 75 -5.01 -16.17 3.40
C THR A 75 -5.77 -15.09 2.63
N TYR A 76 -5.47 -13.83 2.92
CA TYR A 76 -5.92 -12.68 2.15
C TYR A 76 -4.76 -12.04 1.40
N LEU A 77 -5.05 -11.51 0.21
CA LEU A 77 -4.20 -10.57 -0.51
C LEU A 77 -4.94 -9.24 -0.59
N TYR A 78 -4.29 -8.17 -0.16
CA TYR A 78 -4.76 -6.80 -0.33
C TYR A 78 -3.97 -6.15 -1.46
N LEU A 79 -4.68 -5.58 -2.44
CA LEU A 79 -4.10 -4.86 -3.57
C LEU A 79 -4.46 -3.39 -3.48
N ILE A 80 -3.46 -2.51 -3.42
CA ILE A 80 -3.68 -1.07 -3.65
C ILE A 80 -3.55 -0.76 -5.15
N SER A 81 -4.53 -0.04 -5.67
CA SER A 81 -4.59 0.39 -7.07
C SER A 81 -4.36 1.90 -7.17
N GLU A 82 -3.27 2.29 -7.83
CA GLU A 82 -2.76 3.66 -7.89
C GLU A 82 -3.75 4.62 -8.55
N LEU A 83 -4.28 4.24 -9.72
CA LEU A 83 -5.08 5.13 -10.56
C LEU A 83 -6.52 5.23 -10.04
N ALA A 84 -7.08 4.12 -9.55
CA ALA A 84 -8.43 4.10 -8.99
C ALA A 84 -8.51 4.57 -7.53
N ASN A 85 -7.38 4.68 -6.81
CA ASN A 85 -7.35 4.95 -5.37
C ASN A 85 -8.18 3.94 -4.56
N THR A 86 -8.15 2.67 -4.95
CA THR A 86 -8.89 1.58 -4.29
C THR A 86 -7.98 0.60 -3.59
N ILE A 87 -8.52 -0.07 -2.57
CA ILE A 87 -7.97 -1.27 -1.95
C ILE A 87 -8.95 -2.41 -2.23
N THR A 88 -8.45 -3.49 -2.83
CA THR A 88 -9.24 -4.70 -3.12
C THR A 88 -8.65 -5.87 -2.34
N ALA A 89 -9.50 -6.61 -1.61
CA ALA A 89 -9.09 -7.79 -0.87
C ALA A 89 -9.60 -9.06 -1.54
N TYR A 90 -8.72 -10.06 -1.63
CA TYR A 90 -9.00 -11.36 -2.21
C TYR A 90 -8.77 -12.46 -1.16
N ASP A 91 -9.70 -13.39 -1.04
CA ASP A 91 -9.50 -14.68 -0.39
C ASP A 91 -8.69 -15.58 -1.34
N VAL A 92 -7.50 -16.02 -0.88
CA VAL A 92 -6.50 -16.70 -1.70
C VAL A 92 -6.53 -18.21 -1.46
N THR A 93 -6.75 -18.98 -2.52
CA THR A 93 -6.71 -20.44 -2.49
C THR A 93 -5.46 -20.97 -3.18
N TYR A 94 -4.68 -21.79 -2.47
CA TYR A 94 -3.55 -22.53 -3.04
C TYR A 94 -4.05 -23.85 -3.62
N ARG A 95 -3.82 -24.09 -4.92
CA ARG A 95 -4.27 -25.29 -5.62
C ARG A 95 -3.14 -26.29 -5.84
N GLU A 96 -3.47 -27.58 -5.90
CA GLU A 96 -2.50 -28.67 -6.09
C GLU A 96 -1.72 -28.57 -7.41
N ASN A 97 -2.32 -27.98 -8.44
CA ASN A 97 -1.69 -27.79 -9.75
C ASN A 97 -0.70 -26.61 -9.81
N LYS A 98 -0.20 -26.13 -8.67
CA LYS A 98 0.68 -24.95 -8.55
C LYS A 98 0.06 -23.68 -9.19
N THR A 99 -1.21 -23.41 -8.90
CA THR A 99 -1.86 -22.13 -9.25
C THR A 99 -2.53 -21.51 -8.03
N LEU A 100 -2.82 -20.21 -8.13
CA LEU A 100 -3.58 -19.47 -7.13
C LEU A 100 -5.02 -19.22 -7.61
N GLY A 101 -5.96 -19.30 -6.68
CA GLY A 101 -7.32 -18.78 -6.85
C GLY A 101 -7.49 -17.50 -6.06
N PHE A 102 -8.20 -16.53 -6.65
CA PHE A 102 -8.51 -15.25 -6.03
C PHE A 102 -10.02 -15.06 -6.05
N ASN A 103 -10.64 -14.98 -4.88
CA ASN A 103 -12.04 -14.61 -4.74
C ASN A 103 -12.11 -13.21 -4.12
N GLU A 104 -12.59 -12.22 -4.87
CA GLU A 104 -12.78 -10.87 -4.34
C GLU A 104 -13.80 -10.89 -3.21
N VAL A 105 -13.41 -10.36 -2.05
CA VAL A 105 -14.25 -10.32 -0.83
C VAL A 105 -14.49 -8.90 -0.34
N TYR A 106 -13.72 -7.93 -0.83
CA TYR A 106 -13.87 -6.52 -0.49
C TYR A 106 -13.27 -5.65 -1.61
N SER A 107 -13.90 -4.51 -1.88
CA SER A 107 -13.34 -3.45 -2.71
C SER A 107 -13.83 -2.10 -2.20
N GLY A 108 -12.91 -1.20 -1.88
CA GLY A 108 -13.23 0.09 -1.28
C GLY A 108 -12.21 1.17 -1.59
N SER A 109 -12.57 2.43 -1.36
CA SER A 109 -11.65 3.56 -1.54
C SER A 109 -10.60 3.60 -0.44
N THR A 110 -9.38 4.00 -0.81
CA THR A 110 -8.27 4.32 0.11
C THR A 110 -8.61 5.44 1.11
N TYR A 111 -9.75 6.11 0.93
CA TYR A 111 -10.28 7.15 1.81
C TYR A 111 -11.48 6.70 2.66
N GLY A 112 -11.81 5.40 2.66
CA GLY A 112 -12.95 4.81 3.36
C GLY A 112 -14.10 4.40 2.43
N GLU A 113 -14.94 3.50 2.90
CA GLU A 113 -16.08 2.99 2.12
C GLU A 113 -17.02 4.12 1.68
N GLY A 114 -17.38 4.11 0.39
CA GLY A 114 -18.23 5.15 -0.22
C GLY A 114 -17.57 6.52 -0.43
N ALA A 115 -16.31 6.71 -0.01
CA ALA A 115 -15.61 7.98 -0.17
C ALA A 115 -15.01 8.14 -1.57
N THR A 116 -15.24 9.29 -2.20
CA THR A 116 -14.54 9.70 -3.42
C THR A 116 -13.13 10.18 -3.07
N ALA A 117 -12.12 9.68 -3.76
CA ALA A 117 -10.75 10.16 -3.63
C ALA A 117 -10.64 11.63 -4.10
N PRO A 118 -9.80 12.47 -3.47
CA PRO A 118 -9.51 13.80 -3.96
C PRO A 118 -9.00 13.80 -5.40
N VAL A 119 -9.33 14.84 -6.16
CA VAL A 119 -8.90 14.95 -7.56
C VAL A 119 -7.38 15.00 -7.62
N GLY A 120 -6.77 14.13 -8.42
CA GLY A 120 -5.32 14.03 -8.58
C GLY A 120 -4.62 13.15 -7.55
N ALA A 121 -5.34 12.69 -6.50
CA ALA A 121 -4.80 11.74 -5.54
C ALA A 121 -4.40 10.43 -6.23
N SER A 122 -3.37 9.78 -5.69
CA SER A 122 -2.90 8.49 -6.18
C SER A 122 -2.42 7.62 -5.04
N GLY A 123 -2.95 6.40 -4.96
CA GLY A 123 -2.51 5.39 -3.98
C GLY A 123 -1.04 5.06 -4.18
N ALA A 124 -0.34 4.82 -3.08
CA ALA A 124 1.05 4.41 -3.09
C ALA A 124 1.28 3.14 -2.28
N GLU A 125 1.75 3.28 -1.05
CA GLU A 125 2.18 2.16 -0.23
C GLU A 125 0.99 1.50 0.45
N ILE A 126 1.14 0.22 0.78
CA ILE A 126 0.19 -0.55 1.57
C ILE A 126 0.99 -1.40 2.55
N TRP A 127 0.52 -1.50 3.78
CA TRP A 127 1.16 -2.31 4.82
C TRP A 127 0.11 -2.94 5.72
N VAL A 128 0.29 -4.22 6.04
CA VAL A 128 -0.53 -4.93 7.02
C VAL A 128 0.27 -5.11 8.32
N SER A 129 -0.36 -4.75 9.44
CA SER A 129 0.27 -4.90 10.76
C SER A 129 0.60 -6.35 11.11
N PRO A 130 1.67 -6.62 11.91
CA PRO A 130 2.12 -7.98 12.21
C PRO A 130 1.07 -8.83 12.94
N ASP A 131 0.16 -8.20 13.68
CA ASP A 131 -0.96 -8.88 14.35
C ASP A 131 -2.19 -9.07 13.45
N GLY A 132 -2.12 -8.61 12.20
CA GLY A 132 -3.14 -8.77 11.17
C GLY A 132 -4.42 -7.96 11.39
N LYS A 133 -4.44 -7.02 12.34
CA LYS A 133 -5.66 -6.28 12.70
C LYS A 133 -5.83 -4.96 11.95
N PHE A 134 -4.74 -4.42 11.41
CA PHE A 134 -4.71 -3.10 10.80
C PHE A 134 -4.01 -3.11 9.45
N LEU A 135 -4.46 -2.22 8.58
CA LEU A 135 -3.87 -1.93 7.29
C LEU A 135 -3.69 -0.43 7.15
N THR A 136 -2.53 0.02 6.68
CA THR A 136 -2.26 1.44 6.42
C THR A 136 -1.87 1.59 4.96
N VAL A 137 -2.37 2.65 4.32
CA VAL A 137 -1.95 3.05 2.97
C VAL A 137 -1.44 4.48 2.96
N SER A 138 -0.56 4.78 2.00
CA SER A 138 -0.20 6.16 1.70
C SER A 138 -0.91 6.67 0.45
N SER A 139 -1.31 7.93 0.49
CA SER A 139 -1.90 8.64 -0.64
C SER A 139 -1.01 9.82 -1.01
N ARG A 140 -0.79 10.04 -2.31
CA ARG A 140 0.01 11.16 -2.83
C ARG A 140 -0.86 12.16 -3.55
N ASN A 141 -0.43 13.42 -3.57
CA ASN A 141 -1.09 14.54 -4.27
C ASN A 141 -2.50 14.87 -3.74
N ASP A 142 -2.84 14.44 -2.53
CA ASP A 142 -4.16 14.74 -1.97
C ASP A 142 -4.17 16.01 -1.11
N SER A 143 -2.99 16.44 -0.65
CA SER A 143 -2.75 17.64 0.15
C SER A 143 -3.81 17.86 1.23
N ALA A 144 -4.22 16.75 1.87
CA ALA A 144 -5.36 16.72 2.76
C ALA A 144 -5.16 17.52 4.05
N PHE A 145 -3.90 17.86 4.39
CA PHE A 145 -3.54 18.50 5.64
C PHE A 145 -2.63 19.70 5.46
N SER A 146 -2.67 20.59 6.46
CA SER A 146 -1.71 21.66 6.69
C SER A 146 -1.19 21.47 8.11
N ILE A 147 0.12 21.27 8.27
CA ILE A 147 0.77 20.94 9.55
C ILE A 147 1.91 21.89 9.86
N SER A 148 2.30 21.98 11.14
CA SER A 148 3.54 22.66 11.51
C SER A 148 4.73 21.95 10.87
N ASN A 149 5.69 22.73 10.35
CA ASN A 149 6.85 22.15 9.66
C ASN A 149 7.65 21.21 10.58
N PRO A 150 7.76 19.90 10.25
CA PRO A 150 8.51 18.95 11.06
C PRO A 150 10.02 19.25 11.14
N ASP A 151 10.58 20.00 10.20
CA ASP A 151 12.03 20.29 10.18
C ASP A 151 12.46 21.34 11.20
N THR A 152 11.51 22.09 11.74
CA THR A 152 11.76 23.25 12.57
C THR A 152 11.22 23.06 13.99
N ASN A 153 11.00 21.81 14.41
CA ASN A 153 10.41 21.46 15.70
C ASN A 153 9.08 22.20 15.97
N GLY A 154 8.30 22.44 14.91
CA GLY A 154 7.03 23.17 14.99
C GLY A 154 7.15 24.70 14.99
N GLU A 155 8.35 25.26 14.96
CA GLU A 155 8.57 26.70 14.82
C GLU A 155 8.52 27.10 13.34
N GLY A 156 7.56 27.93 12.92
CA GLY A 156 7.54 28.49 11.57
C GLY A 156 6.25 28.26 10.81
N ALA A 157 6.33 28.35 9.48
CA ALA A 157 5.17 28.29 8.62
C ALA A 157 4.55 26.89 8.59
N GLN A 158 3.23 26.85 8.41
CA GLN A 158 2.53 25.61 8.09
C GLN A 158 2.95 25.12 6.70
N VAL A 159 3.08 23.81 6.56
CA VAL A 159 3.41 23.14 5.29
C VAL A 159 2.28 22.18 4.90
N PRO A 160 2.04 21.98 3.59
CA PRO A 160 1.08 20.98 3.13
C PRO A 160 1.58 19.57 3.46
N SER A 161 0.65 18.69 3.78
CA SER A 161 0.91 17.27 3.95
C SER A 161 -0.16 16.44 3.25
N ASP A 162 0.30 15.43 2.52
CA ASP A 162 -0.57 14.38 2.03
C ASP A 162 -0.95 13.41 3.18
N SER A 163 -1.82 12.43 2.91
CA SER A 163 -2.36 11.52 3.93
C SER A 163 -1.73 10.12 4.00
N LEU A 164 -1.67 9.59 5.23
CA LEU A 164 -1.70 8.16 5.53
C LEU A 164 -3.10 7.80 6.02
N ASN A 165 -3.68 6.74 5.45
CA ASN A 165 -5.03 6.28 5.80
C ASN A 165 -4.96 4.89 6.42
N SER A 166 -5.42 4.75 7.66
CA SER A 166 -5.38 3.49 8.42
C SER A 166 -6.77 2.90 8.57
N PHE A 167 -6.83 1.58 8.50
CA PHE A 167 -8.04 0.75 8.48
C PHE A 167 -7.94 -0.37 9.51
N SER A 168 -9.07 -0.81 10.07
CA SER A 168 -9.18 -2.09 10.74
C SER A 168 -9.56 -3.17 9.74
N ILE A 169 -9.02 -4.37 9.98
CA ILE A 169 -9.28 -5.57 9.18
C ILE A 169 -10.30 -6.44 9.92
N ASN A 170 -11.37 -6.82 9.23
CA ASN A 170 -12.22 -7.93 9.68
C ASN A 170 -11.53 -9.26 9.32
N ALA A 171 -11.05 -10.00 10.33
CA ALA A 171 -10.29 -11.22 10.10
C ALA A 171 -11.10 -12.36 9.44
N GLN A 172 -12.44 -12.34 9.53
CA GLN A 172 -13.29 -13.39 8.97
C GLN A 172 -13.68 -13.12 7.51
N THR A 173 -13.82 -11.85 7.15
CA THR A 173 -14.29 -11.45 5.81
C THR A 173 -13.20 -10.80 4.96
N GLY A 174 -12.12 -10.31 5.57
CA GLY A 174 -11.07 -9.52 4.91
C GLY A 174 -11.46 -8.06 4.67
N ALA A 175 -12.68 -7.64 5.03
CA ALA A 175 -13.17 -6.30 4.80
C ALA A 175 -12.45 -5.24 5.63
N LEU A 176 -12.37 -4.02 5.10
CA LEU A 176 -11.68 -2.88 5.72
C LEU A 176 -12.66 -1.81 6.19
N THR A 177 -12.44 -1.29 7.39
CA THR A 177 -13.13 -0.12 7.94
C THR A 177 -12.13 0.98 8.22
N LEU A 178 -12.33 2.18 7.66
CA LEU A 178 -11.44 3.31 7.92
C LEU A 178 -11.43 3.67 9.41
N LEU A 179 -10.23 3.78 9.99
CA LEU A 179 -10.01 4.19 11.37
C LEU A 179 -9.57 5.66 11.47
N GLN A 180 -8.66 6.07 10.61
CA GLN A 180 -8.00 7.37 10.72
C GLN A 180 -7.44 7.82 9.37
N LYS A 181 -7.54 9.11 9.10
CA LYS A 181 -6.69 9.82 8.14
C LYS A 181 -5.70 10.64 8.93
N PHE A 182 -4.42 10.60 8.56
CA PHE A 182 -3.35 11.24 9.32
C PHE A 182 -2.37 11.95 8.38
N PRO A 183 -1.79 13.10 8.75
CA PRO A 183 -0.77 13.76 7.93
C PRO A 183 0.50 12.90 7.83
N ALA A 184 0.96 12.65 6.61
CA ALA A 184 2.19 11.92 6.33
C ALA A 184 3.48 12.67 6.74
N GLY A 185 3.40 13.95 7.09
CA GLY A 185 4.55 14.79 7.45
C GLY A 185 5.10 15.65 6.31
N GLY A 186 4.46 15.60 5.14
CA GLY A 186 4.84 16.32 3.92
C GLY A 186 4.12 15.76 2.70
N ARG A 187 4.62 16.03 1.51
CA ARG A 187 4.06 15.67 0.21
C ARG A 187 4.72 14.42 -0.37
N ILE A 188 3.92 13.70 -1.13
CA ILE A 188 4.30 12.50 -1.89
C ILE A 188 4.94 11.43 -0.98
N PRO A 189 4.18 10.89 0.01
CA PRO A 189 4.59 9.71 0.77
C PRO A 189 4.61 8.48 -0.15
N ARG A 190 5.67 8.33 -0.94
CA ARG A 190 5.78 7.34 -2.01
C ARG A 190 5.93 5.92 -1.46
N GLN A 191 6.55 5.81 -0.28
CA GLN A 191 6.69 4.60 0.51
C GLN A 191 6.82 4.96 2.00
N PHE A 192 6.37 4.07 2.87
CA PHE A 192 6.65 4.08 4.30
C PHE A 192 6.98 2.66 4.78
N SER A 193 7.69 2.54 5.88
CA SER A 193 7.89 1.27 6.59
C SER A 193 7.50 1.40 8.05
N VAL A 194 7.26 0.26 8.69
CA VAL A 194 6.96 0.18 10.12
C VAL A 194 8.01 -0.71 10.76
N ASN A 195 8.48 -0.32 11.95
CA ASN A 195 9.46 -1.09 12.69
C ASN A 195 8.89 -2.43 13.17
N LYS A 196 9.76 -3.33 13.62
CA LYS A 196 9.42 -4.68 14.09
C LYS A 196 8.45 -4.69 15.27
N ALA A 197 8.53 -3.70 16.15
CA ALA A 197 7.60 -3.55 17.26
C ALA A 197 6.20 -3.06 16.83
N GLY A 198 6.08 -2.49 15.62
CA GLY A 198 4.82 -1.99 15.08
C GLY A 198 4.37 -0.66 15.67
N ASP A 199 5.25 0.06 16.37
CA ASP A 199 4.96 1.28 17.12
C ASP A 199 5.62 2.54 16.54
N LEU A 200 6.44 2.39 15.49
CA LEU A 200 7.05 3.50 14.76
C LEU A 200 6.87 3.32 13.25
N VAL A 201 6.48 4.40 12.57
CA VAL A 201 6.30 4.46 11.11
C VAL A 201 7.30 5.46 10.54
N ALA A 202 8.17 5.02 9.65
CA ALA A 202 9.07 5.88 8.90
C ALA A 202 8.47 6.19 7.53
N VAL A 203 8.36 7.46 7.16
CA VAL A 203 7.72 7.89 5.91
C VAL A 203 8.73 8.64 5.04
N GLY A 204 8.93 8.17 3.80
CA GLY A 204 9.73 8.87 2.79
C GLY A 204 8.89 9.86 2.00
N LEU A 205 9.24 11.14 2.07
CA LEU A 205 8.50 12.24 1.46
C LEU A 205 9.25 12.72 0.21
N GLN A 206 8.85 12.18 -0.94
CA GLN A 206 9.59 12.30 -2.20
C GLN A 206 9.83 13.75 -2.60
N SER A 207 8.83 14.61 -2.45
CA SER A 207 8.90 16.01 -2.90
C SER A 207 9.46 16.99 -1.88
N ASP A 208 9.70 16.57 -0.64
CA ASP A 208 10.21 17.44 0.42
C ASP A 208 11.65 17.08 0.84
N SER A 209 12.28 16.07 0.22
CA SER A 209 13.63 15.62 0.60
C SER A 209 13.72 15.30 2.10
N ARG A 210 12.67 14.64 2.63
CA ARG A 210 12.46 14.44 4.06
C ARG A 210 12.06 13.00 4.38
N VAL A 211 12.57 12.50 5.50
CA VAL A 211 12.00 11.36 6.22
C VAL A 211 11.41 11.87 7.53
N VAL A 212 10.24 11.36 7.91
CA VAL A 212 9.68 11.57 9.25
C VAL A 212 9.47 10.25 9.96
N ILE A 213 9.53 10.27 11.29
CA ILE A 213 9.12 9.17 12.16
C ILE A 213 7.83 9.57 12.86
N ILE A 214 6.80 8.73 12.72
CA ILE A 214 5.47 8.89 13.31
C ILE A 214 5.28 7.79 14.36
N SER A 215 4.83 8.16 15.55
CA SER A 215 4.45 7.18 16.57
C SER A 215 3.17 6.44 16.18
N ARG A 216 3.05 5.16 16.56
CA ARG A 216 1.88 4.34 16.31
C ARG A 216 1.50 3.59 17.58
N ASP A 217 0.23 3.66 17.96
CA ASP A 217 -0.29 2.78 19.00
C ASP A 217 -0.62 1.41 18.38
N ALA A 218 0.21 0.41 18.70
CA ALA A 218 0.04 -0.94 18.17
C ALA A 218 -1.30 -1.58 18.54
N ALA A 219 -1.90 -1.20 19.67
CA ALA A 219 -3.17 -1.78 20.12
C ALA A 219 -4.38 -1.25 19.35
N SER A 220 -4.41 0.04 19.03
CA SER A 220 -5.53 0.67 18.29
C SER A 220 -5.27 0.85 16.80
N GLY A 221 -4.02 0.68 16.37
CA GLY A 221 -3.58 0.91 14.99
C GLY A 221 -3.54 2.37 14.57
N LYS A 222 -3.75 3.30 15.51
CA LYS A 222 -3.75 4.74 15.23
C LYS A 222 -2.34 5.31 15.19
N LEU A 223 -2.16 6.24 14.26
CA LEU A 223 -0.98 7.09 14.17
C LEU A 223 -1.11 8.26 15.16
N GLY A 224 -0.01 8.55 15.84
CA GLY A 224 0.17 9.62 16.81
C GLY A 224 1.16 10.67 16.31
N ASP A 225 1.88 11.32 17.22
CA ASP A 225 2.74 12.46 16.88
C ASP A 225 3.84 12.12 15.87
N ILE A 226 4.20 13.10 15.05
CA ILE A 226 5.48 13.12 14.31
C ILE A 226 6.57 13.44 15.34
N ILE A 227 7.42 12.46 15.64
CA ILE A 227 8.38 12.52 16.75
C ILE A 227 9.82 12.81 16.30
N ALA A 228 10.12 12.64 15.02
CA ALA A 228 11.41 12.99 14.44
C ALA A 228 11.29 13.30 12.95
N SER A 229 12.25 14.06 12.43
CA SER A 229 12.42 14.36 11.02
C SER A 229 13.91 14.36 10.67
N ALA A 230 14.21 14.05 9.41
CA ALA A 230 15.55 14.16 8.86
C ALA A 230 15.47 14.60 7.39
N ASN A 231 16.33 15.54 7.01
CA ASN A 231 16.50 15.92 5.62
C ASN A 231 17.44 14.93 4.93
N VAL A 232 17.04 14.48 3.75
CA VAL A 232 17.78 13.54 2.91
C VAL A 232 17.84 14.13 1.51
N GLU A 233 19.05 14.31 0.99
CA GLU A 233 19.26 14.92 -0.33
C GLU A 233 18.55 14.11 -1.44
N GLY A 234 17.83 14.82 -2.31
CA GLY A 234 17.14 14.23 -3.45
C GLY A 234 15.71 13.75 -3.16
N GLU A 235 15.21 12.88 -4.02
CA GLU A 235 13.86 12.31 -3.91
C GLU A 235 13.86 11.05 -3.03
N VAL A 236 13.19 11.12 -1.88
CA VAL A 236 13.06 9.97 -0.97
C VAL A 236 11.91 9.09 -1.42
N THR A 237 12.23 7.96 -2.06
CA THR A 237 11.23 7.03 -2.63
C THR A 237 11.08 5.72 -1.85
N ALA A 238 11.98 5.44 -0.91
CA ALA A 238 11.94 4.29 -0.02
C ALA A 238 12.64 4.60 1.31
N VAL A 239 12.10 4.04 2.40
CA VAL A 239 12.65 4.07 3.75
C VAL A 239 12.37 2.73 4.43
N ILE A 240 13.38 2.18 5.10
CA ILE A 240 13.34 0.86 5.71
C ILE A 240 13.98 0.95 7.10
N PHE A 241 13.36 0.31 8.10
CA PHE A 241 13.99 0.06 9.39
C PHE A 241 15.00 -1.09 9.27
N ASP A 242 16.23 -0.87 9.71
CA ASP A 242 17.27 -1.90 9.81
C ASP A 242 17.33 -2.39 11.27
N GLU A 243 16.74 -3.56 11.55
CA GLU A 243 16.49 -4.10 12.89
C GLU A 243 16.70 -5.62 13.02
#